data_AF-A0A2N5FRC4-F1
#
_entry.id   AF-A0A2N5FRC4-F1
#
_cell.length_a   1.000
_cell.length_b   1.000
_cell.length_c   1.000
_cell.angle_alpha   90.00
_cell.angle_beta   90.00
_cell.angle_gamma   90.00
#
_symmetry.space_group_name_H-M   'P 1'
#
loop_
_entity.id
_entity.type
_entity.pdbx_description
1 polymer ?
#
loop_
_entity_poly.entity_id
_entity_poly.type
_entity_poly.pdbx_seq_one_letter_code
_entity_poly.pdbx_strand_id
1 'polypeptide(L)'
;MLNKSLELSKLETTISRRQKELLELEQKIEEKKRLLKQLNRKVRKFEDYNAAEKEVAVAGAVETVPAFERKIGVIAKTDLKNLLESGSVPLSVIENLMDKRYSKNTFDLNFPLLREVTDMGKIDELKMDHTGRSRYYAKPISILGKKYLLCSQWYDSSKTRLVQWIGKYK
;
A
#
# COMPACT_ATOMS: atom_id res chain seq x y z
N MET A 1 -25.52 3.47 -65.17
CA MET A 1 -25.98 4.31 -64.04
C MET A 1 -26.52 3.51 -62.86
N LEU A 2 -27.17 2.35 -63.05
CA LEU A 2 -27.75 1.54 -61.96
C LEU A 2 -26.78 1.07 -60.86
N ASN A 3 -25.56 0.61 -61.19
CA ASN A 3 -24.63 0.06 -60.19
C ASN A 3 -24.17 1.10 -59.14
N LYS A 4 -24.04 2.37 -59.54
CA LYS A 4 -23.69 3.46 -58.60
C LYS A 4 -24.83 3.75 -57.63
N SER A 5 -26.08 3.64 -58.09
CA SER A 5 -27.27 3.85 -57.24
C SER A 5 -27.39 2.78 -56.15
N LEU A 6 -27.04 1.53 -56.47
CA LEU A 6 -27.09 0.42 -55.51
C LEU A 6 -25.99 0.55 -54.44
N GLU A 7 -24.78 0.94 -54.83
CA GLU A 7 -23.68 1.20 -53.89
C GLU A 7 -23.97 2.39 -52.96
N LEU A 8 -24.58 3.46 -53.49
CA LEU A 8 -25.01 4.60 -52.67
C LEU A 8 -26.06 4.20 -51.62
N SER A 9 -27.04 3.37 -51.99
CA SER A 9 -28.05 2.86 -51.05
C SER A 9 -27.43 2.00 -49.93
N LYS A 10 -26.44 1.15 -50.24
CA LYS A 10 -25.69 0.37 -49.24
C LYS A 10 -24.87 1.26 -48.30
N LEU A 11 -24.29 2.34 -48.83
CA LEU A 11 -23.56 3.32 -48.04
C LEU A 11 -24.50 4.08 -47.10
N GLU A 12 -25.65 4.54 -47.58
CA GLU A 12 -26.66 5.25 -46.78
C GLU A 12 -27.19 4.40 -45.62
N THR A 13 -27.47 3.13 -45.86
CA THR A 13 -27.91 2.19 -44.81
C THR A 13 -26.81 1.96 -43.77
N THR A 14 -25.56 1.83 -44.20
CA THR A 14 -24.40 1.68 -43.30
C THR A 14 -24.16 2.93 -42.46
N ILE A 15 -24.25 4.12 -43.06
CA ILE A 15 -24.13 5.41 -42.38
C ILE A 15 -25.23 5.55 -41.33
N SER A 16 -26.48 5.25 -41.70
CA SER A 16 -27.62 5.31 -40.78
C SER A 16 -27.45 4.37 -39.58
N ARG A 17 -26.92 3.16 -39.80
CA ARG A 17 -26.61 2.20 -38.72
C ARG A 17 -25.55 2.77 -37.78
N ARG A 18 -24.46 3.31 -38.32
CA ARG A 18 -23.36 3.89 -37.53
C ARG A 18 -23.81 5.13 -36.75
N GLN A 19 -24.67 5.97 -37.32
CA GLN A 19 -25.24 7.12 -36.61
C GLN A 19 -26.06 6.68 -35.39
N LYS A 20 -26.82 5.60 -35.51
CA LYS A 20 -27.56 5.02 -34.39
C LYS A 20 -26.62 4.45 -33.31
N GLU A 21 -25.57 3.74 -33.71
CA GLU A 21 -24.54 3.21 -32.81
C GLU A 21 -23.81 4.34 -32.05
N LEU A 22 -23.48 5.44 -32.74
CA LEU A 22 -22.86 6.62 -32.13
C LEU A 22 -23.77 7.28 -31.09
N LEU A 23 -25.05 7.45 -31.40
CA LEU A 23 -26.02 8.04 -30.46
C LEU A 23 -26.15 7.19 -29.19
N GLU A 24 -26.16 5.85 -29.32
CA GLU A 24 -26.22 4.94 -28.17
C GLU A 24 -24.94 5.03 -27.32
N LEU A 25 -23.77 5.17 -27.95
CA LEU A 25 -22.50 5.36 -27.24
C LEU A 25 -22.46 6.69 -26.49
N GLU A 26 -22.96 7.77 -27.08
CA GLU A 26 -23.05 9.08 -26.43
C GLU A 26 -23.91 9.03 -25.17
N GLN A 27 -25.05 8.35 -25.22
CA GLN A 27 -25.92 8.12 -24.07
C GLN A 27 -25.19 7.35 -22.95
N LYS A 28 -24.47 6.27 -23.29
CA LYS A 28 -23.68 5.49 -22.32
C LYS A 28 -22.54 6.29 -21.70
N ILE A 29 -21.88 7.15 -22.49
CA ILE A 29 -20.83 8.04 -21.99
C ILE A 29 -21.40 9.03 -20.98
N GLU A 30 -22.56 9.61 -21.27
CA GLU A 30 -23.21 10.57 -20.37
C GLU A 30 -23.63 9.93 -19.04
N GLU A 31 -24.16 8.71 -19.08
CA GLU A 31 -24.46 7.95 -17.86
C GLU A 31 -23.20 7.67 -17.02
N LYS A 32 -22.11 7.22 -17.66
CA LYS A 32 -20.83 7.00 -16.97
C LYS A 32 -20.27 8.27 -16.35
N LYS A 33 -20.38 9.42 -17.02
CA LYS A 33 -19.97 10.73 -16.45
C LYS A 33 -20.75 11.06 -15.18
N ARG A 34 -22.06 10.78 -15.16
CA ARG A 34 -22.90 10.99 -13.96
C ARG A 34 -22.46 10.09 -12.81
N LEU A 35 -22.20 8.81 -13.07
CA LEU A 35 -21.70 7.86 -12.07
C LEU A 35 -20.33 8.28 -11.53
N LEU A 36 -19.42 8.71 -12.40
CA LEU A 36 -18.10 9.20 -12.00
C LEU A 36 -18.21 10.42 -11.08
N LYS A 37 -19.12 11.35 -11.38
CA LYS A 37 -19.41 12.51 -10.54
C LYS A 37 -19.92 12.09 -9.15
N GLN A 38 -20.79 11.08 -9.07
CA GLN A 38 -21.27 10.55 -7.79
C GLN A 38 -20.15 9.86 -7.01
N LEU A 39 -19.29 9.09 -7.68
CA LEU A 39 -18.15 8.43 -7.06
C LEU A 39 -17.17 9.45 -6.49
N ASN A 40 -16.81 10.49 -7.26
CA ASN A 40 -15.91 11.55 -6.80
C ASN A 40 -16.46 12.28 -5.56
N ARG A 41 -17.79 12.48 -5.47
CA ARG A 41 -18.43 13.02 -4.26
C ARG A 41 -18.29 12.08 -3.06
N LYS A 42 -18.43 10.75 -3.26
CA LYS A 42 -18.22 9.76 -2.20
C LYS A 42 -16.77 9.67 -1.76
N VAL A 43 -15.82 9.72 -2.69
CA VAL A 43 -14.37 9.76 -2.42
C VAL A 43 -14.04 10.98 -1.58
N ARG A 44 -14.49 12.18 -1.99
CA ARG A 44 -14.29 13.40 -1.21
C ARG A 44 -14.86 13.29 0.20
N LYS A 45 -16.08 12.76 0.36
CA LYS A 45 -16.69 12.54 1.69
C LYS A 45 -15.88 11.56 2.55
N PHE A 46 -15.28 10.53 1.95
CA PHE A 46 -14.43 9.57 2.64
C PHE A 46 -13.06 10.18 3.02
N GLU A 47 -12.48 10.99 2.14
CA GLU A 47 -11.27 11.77 2.40
C GLU A 47 -11.50 12.78 3.53
N ASP A 48 -12.62 13.50 3.51
CA ASP A 48 -13.03 14.44 4.56
C ASP A 48 -13.24 13.72 5.91
N TYR A 49 -13.86 12.53 5.90
CA TYR A 49 -14.03 11.70 7.10
C TYR A 49 -12.68 11.23 7.66
N ASN A 50 -11.78 10.72 6.81
CA ASN A 50 -10.45 10.29 7.23
C ASN A 50 -9.58 11.47 7.66
N ALA A 51 -9.72 12.64 7.04
CA ALA A 51 -9.04 13.86 7.46
C ALA A 51 -9.55 14.31 8.83
N ALA A 52 -10.86 14.27 9.08
CA ALA A 52 -11.43 14.53 10.39
C ALA A 52 -10.97 13.51 11.44
N GLU A 53 -10.93 12.21 11.14
CA GLU A 53 -10.36 11.20 12.02
C GLU A 53 -8.86 11.45 12.27
N LYS A 54 -8.12 11.90 11.27
CA LYS A 54 -6.70 12.24 11.41
C LYS A 54 -6.50 13.50 12.26
N GLU A 55 -7.31 14.53 12.10
CA GLU A 55 -7.29 15.75 12.92
C GLU A 55 -7.71 15.44 14.38
N VAL A 56 -8.72 14.60 14.59
CA VAL A 56 -9.11 14.12 15.92
C VAL A 56 -8.00 13.26 16.54
N ALA A 57 -7.32 12.42 15.75
CA ALA A 57 -6.17 11.64 16.20
C ALA A 57 -4.94 12.52 16.49
N VAL A 58 -4.74 13.62 15.77
CA VAL A 58 -3.64 14.58 15.99
C VAL A 58 -3.92 15.45 17.21
N ALA A 59 -5.15 15.91 17.42
CA ALA A 59 -5.58 16.61 18.63
C ALA A 59 -5.52 15.71 19.88
N GLY A 60 -5.86 14.42 19.73
CA GLY A 60 -5.68 13.42 20.78
C GLY A 60 -4.21 13.01 21.03
N ALA A 61 -3.30 13.24 20.08
CA ALA A 61 -1.88 12.89 20.20
C ALA A 61 -1.03 13.94 20.95
N VAL A 62 -1.63 15.02 21.46
CA VAL A 62 -0.97 15.91 22.44
C VAL A 62 -0.96 15.30 23.84
N GLU A 63 -1.66 14.20 24.08
CA GLU A 63 -1.30 13.26 25.15
C GLU A 63 -0.28 12.27 24.59
N THR A 64 1.01 12.49 24.88
CA THR A 64 2.08 11.54 24.60
C THR A 64 1.88 10.30 25.47
N VAL A 65 1.01 9.39 25.04
CA VAL A 65 0.95 8.04 25.58
C VAL A 65 2.36 7.43 25.41
N PRO A 66 3.06 7.11 26.51
CA PRO A 66 4.42 6.60 26.43
C PRO A 66 4.48 5.41 25.47
N ALA A 67 5.55 5.28 24.68
CA ALA A 67 5.70 4.19 23.70
C ALA A 67 5.47 2.79 24.31
N PHE A 68 5.61 2.64 25.63
CA PHE A 68 5.34 1.41 26.36
C PHE A 68 3.87 0.99 26.43
N GLU A 69 2.91 1.91 26.32
CA GLU A 69 1.48 1.58 26.41
C GLU A 69 0.91 1.10 25.07
N ARG A 70 1.52 1.48 23.94
CA ARG A 70 1.11 1.00 22.60
C ARG A 70 1.47 -0.47 22.40
N LYS A 71 0.64 -1.25 21.69
CA LYS A 71 0.96 -2.65 21.32
C LYS A 71 2.24 -2.71 20.49
N ILE A 72 3.11 -3.70 20.72
CA ILE A 72 4.41 -3.80 20.04
C ILE A 72 4.29 -3.81 18.51
N GLY A 73 3.33 -4.53 17.96
CA GLY A 73 3.10 -4.57 16.52
C GLY A 73 2.68 -3.21 15.94
N VAL A 74 2.06 -2.34 16.74
CA VAL A 74 1.75 -0.95 16.33
C VAL A 74 3.04 -0.15 16.26
N ILE A 75 3.88 -0.21 17.30
CA ILE A 75 5.19 0.47 17.33
C ILE A 75 6.06 0.04 16.14
N ALA A 76 6.09 -1.26 15.82
CA ALA A 76 6.83 -1.76 14.67
C ALA A 76 6.26 -1.25 13.34
N LYS A 77 4.94 -1.26 13.17
CA LYS A 77 4.28 -0.83 11.93
C LYS A 77 4.31 0.68 11.72
N THR A 78 4.43 1.48 12.78
CA THR A 78 4.47 2.94 12.71
C THR A 78 5.90 3.46 12.89
N ASP A 79 6.42 3.37 14.11
CA ASP A 79 7.62 4.10 14.53
C ASP A 79 8.87 3.52 13.88
N LEU A 80 9.03 2.19 13.94
CA LEU A 80 10.15 1.50 13.30
C LEU A 80 10.10 1.68 11.78
N LYS A 81 8.94 1.49 11.16
CA LYS A 81 8.77 1.73 9.72
C LYS A 81 9.21 3.14 9.34
N ASN A 82 8.70 4.17 10.01
CA ASN A 82 9.01 5.56 9.69
C ASN A 82 10.50 5.86 9.87
N LEU A 83 11.12 5.33 10.93
CA LEU A 83 12.55 5.43 11.16
C LEU A 83 13.36 4.80 10.01
N LEU A 84 13.01 3.59 9.58
CA LEU A 84 13.72 2.91 8.49
C LEU A 84 13.56 3.63 7.16
N GLU A 85 12.36 4.14 6.85
CA GLU A 85 12.10 4.88 5.61
C GLU A 85 12.72 6.30 5.60
N SER A 86 13.04 6.86 6.77
CA SER A 86 13.67 8.19 6.87
C SER A 86 15.11 8.25 6.36
N GLY A 87 15.78 7.09 6.22
CA GLY A 87 17.20 7.04 5.86
C GLY A 87 18.17 7.31 7.02
N SER A 88 17.68 7.50 8.25
CA SER A 88 18.52 7.75 9.44
C SER A 88 19.36 6.54 9.88
N VAL A 89 18.97 5.33 9.46
CA VAL A 89 19.68 4.09 9.79
C VAL A 89 20.73 3.79 8.72
N PRO A 90 22.02 3.62 9.07
CA PRO A 90 23.08 3.34 8.11
C PRO A 90 22.85 2.07 7.30
N LEU A 91 23.31 2.04 6.04
CA LEU A 91 23.12 0.90 5.13
C LEU A 91 23.69 -0.41 5.69
N SER A 92 24.87 -0.37 6.34
CA SER A 92 25.47 -1.55 6.98
C SER A 92 24.59 -2.13 8.09
N VAL A 93 23.80 -1.30 8.77
CA VAL A 93 22.81 -1.76 9.75
C VAL A 93 21.60 -2.36 9.03
N ILE A 94 21.11 -1.73 7.95
CA ILE A 94 20.02 -2.28 7.13
C ILE A 94 20.36 -3.69 6.60
N GLU A 95 21.60 -3.91 6.16
CA GLU A 95 22.09 -5.22 5.73
C GLU A 95 22.03 -6.25 6.86
N ASN A 96 22.46 -5.86 8.07
CA ASN A 96 22.34 -6.72 9.25
C ASN A 96 20.88 -7.04 9.63
N LEU A 97 19.92 -6.15 9.35
CA LEU A 97 18.49 -6.41 9.62
C LEU A 97 17.90 -7.52 8.73
N MET A 98 18.58 -7.89 7.64
CA MET A 98 18.22 -9.04 6.81
C MET A 98 18.80 -10.36 7.36
N ASP A 99 19.71 -10.30 8.32
CA ASP A 99 20.25 -11.49 8.96
C ASP A 99 19.35 -11.97 10.12
N LYS A 100 19.11 -13.29 10.14
CA LYS A 100 18.27 -13.92 11.16
C LYS A 100 18.93 -13.88 12.53
N ARG A 101 20.24 -14.10 12.63
CA ARG A 101 20.95 -14.13 13.93
C ARG A 101 20.99 -12.74 14.55
N TYR A 102 21.28 -11.72 13.75
CA TYR A 102 21.22 -10.33 14.17
C TYR A 102 19.82 -9.96 14.68
N SER A 103 18.78 -10.33 13.92
CA SER A 103 17.38 -10.06 14.29
C SER A 103 16.99 -10.77 15.60
N LYS A 104 17.46 -12.00 15.82
CA LYS A 104 17.27 -12.74 17.07
C LYS A 104 17.97 -12.07 18.24
N ASN A 105 19.24 -11.72 18.09
CA ASN A 105 20.02 -11.12 19.17
C ASN A 105 19.55 -9.71 19.53
N THR A 106 19.10 -8.95 18.54
CA THR A 106 18.70 -7.54 18.71
C THR A 106 17.26 -7.42 19.18
N PHE A 107 16.32 -8.15 18.57
CA PHE A 107 14.88 -7.96 18.78
C PHE A 107 14.17 -9.20 19.35
N ASP A 108 14.88 -10.31 19.57
CA ASP A 108 14.30 -11.62 19.92
C ASP A 108 13.41 -12.24 18.83
N LEU A 109 13.56 -11.80 17.58
CA LEU A 109 12.79 -12.31 16.44
C LEU A 109 13.37 -13.63 15.91
N ASN A 110 12.49 -14.58 15.59
CA ASN A 110 12.88 -15.87 14.99
C ASN A 110 13.05 -15.79 13.46
N PHE A 111 12.82 -14.63 12.87
CA PHE A 111 12.91 -14.35 11.45
C PHE A 111 13.71 -13.06 11.23
N PRO A 112 14.36 -12.90 10.06
CA PRO A 112 14.92 -11.62 9.65
C PRO A 112 13.90 -10.49 9.81
N LEU A 113 14.33 -9.35 10.34
CA LEU A 113 13.46 -8.17 10.46
C LEU A 113 13.06 -7.66 9.07
N LEU A 114 14.02 -7.64 8.14
CA LEU A 114 13.84 -7.24 6.76
C LEU A 114 14.05 -8.40 5.80
N ARG A 115 13.28 -8.38 4.72
CA ARG A 115 13.51 -9.23 3.54
C ARG A 115 13.40 -8.37 2.29
N GLU A 116 14.48 -8.29 1.52
CA GLU A 116 14.49 -7.52 0.28
C GLU A 116 13.50 -8.10 -0.73
N VAL A 117 12.78 -7.22 -1.43
CA VAL A 117 11.86 -7.59 -2.51
C VAL A 117 12.54 -7.27 -3.83
N THR A 118 13.07 -8.31 -4.46
CA THR A 118 13.70 -8.21 -5.79
C THR A 118 12.68 -8.26 -6.93
N ASP A 119 11.56 -8.95 -6.71
CA ASP A 119 10.46 -9.10 -7.68
C ASP A 119 9.12 -8.83 -7.00
N MET A 120 8.42 -7.79 -7.45
CA MET A 120 7.12 -7.39 -6.91
C MET A 120 6.02 -8.43 -7.23
N GLY A 121 6.18 -9.26 -8.26
CA GLY A 121 5.25 -10.33 -8.61
C GLY A 121 5.29 -11.52 -7.65
N LYS A 122 6.35 -11.66 -6.85
CA LYS A 122 6.57 -12.80 -5.93
C LYS A 122 6.42 -12.43 -4.45
N ILE A 123 5.84 -11.26 -4.17
CA ILE A 123 5.70 -10.75 -2.81
C ILE A 123 4.97 -11.74 -1.90
N ASP A 124 3.91 -12.38 -2.39
CA ASP A 124 3.11 -13.28 -1.56
C ASP A 124 3.88 -14.55 -1.19
N GLU A 125 4.73 -15.07 -2.08
CA GLU A 125 5.66 -16.15 -1.76
C GLU A 125 6.72 -15.69 -0.75
N LEU A 126 7.30 -14.50 -0.96
CA LEU A 126 8.33 -13.92 -0.08
C LEU A 126 7.82 -13.63 1.34
N LYS A 127 6.51 -13.45 1.55
CA LYS A 127 5.92 -13.29 2.88
C LYS A 127 5.81 -14.60 3.66
N MET A 128 5.74 -15.73 2.96
CA MET A 128 5.52 -17.02 3.59
C MET A 128 6.83 -17.61 4.13
N ASP A 129 6.70 -18.41 5.20
CA ASP A 129 7.74 -19.34 5.61
C ASP A 129 7.59 -20.69 4.89
N HIS A 130 8.50 -21.62 5.21
CA HIS A 130 8.47 -22.99 4.69
C HIS A 130 7.18 -23.78 5.05
N THR A 131 6.39 -23.29 6.01
CA THR A 131 5.09 -23.89 6.40
C THR A 131 3.90 -23.21 5.72
N GLY A 132 4.13 -22.27 4.80
CA GLY A 132 3.09 -21.53 4.09
C GLY A 132 2.41 -20.45 4.95
N ARG A 133 3.00 -20.06 6.08
CA ARG A 133 2.43 -19.03 6.96
C ARG A 133 3.11 -17.68 6.76
N SER A 134 2.32 -16.61 6.72
CA SER A 134 2.86 -15.26 6.57
C SER A 134 3.62 -14.80 7.81
N ARG A 135 4.84 -14.30 7.62
CA ARG A 135 5.73 -13.78 8.68
C ARG A 135 6.03 -12.29 8.55
N TYR A 136 5.57 -11.67 7.47
CA TYR A 136 5.85 -10.28 7.16
C TYR A 136 4.54 -9.52 6.92
N TYR A 137 4.56 -8.21 7.14
CA TYR A 137 3.42 -7.35 6.83
C TYR A 137 3.12 -7.36 5.32
N ALA A 138 1.84 -7.15 4.99
CA ALA A 138 1.37 -7.23 3.61
C ALA A 138 1.97 -6.15 2.69
N LYS A 139 2.21 -4.95 3.23
CA LYS A 139 2.69 -3.78 2.49
C LYS A 139 4.22 -3.64 2.64
N PRO A 140 4.99 -3.69 1.54
CA PRO A 140 6.42 -3.40 1.57
C PRO A 140 6.70 -1.95 1.99
N ILE A 141 7.86 -1.74 2.61
CA ILE A 141 8.42 -0.43 2.98
C ILE A 141 9.54 -0.05 2.00
N SER A 142 9.84 1.25 1.91
CA SER A 142 10.85 1.77 0.98
C SER A 142 12.04 2.35 1.73
N ILE A 143 13.20 1.73 1.60
CA ILE A 143 14.44 2.16 2.27
C ILE A 143 15.47 2.45 1.19
N LEU A 144 15.95 3.70 1.10
CA LEU A 144 16.98 4.12 0.14
C LEU A 144 16.70 3.67 -1.31
N GLY A 145 15.44 3.79 -1.76
CA GLY A 145 14.99 3.42 -3.11
C GLY A 145 14.73 1.93 -3.34
N LYS A 146 15.07 1.06 -2.39
CA LYS A 146 14.80 -0.39 -2.44
C LYS A 146 13.54 -0.76 -1.66
N LYS A 147 12.92 -1.88 -2.01
CA LYS A 147 11.70 -2.40 -1.37
C LYS A 147 12.03 -3.55 -0.42
N TYR A 148 11.43 -3.50 0.77
CA TYR A 148 11.61 -4.52 1.80
C TYR A 148 10.28 -4.93 2.42
N LEU A 149 10.17 -6.19 2.78
CA LEU A 149 9.13 -6.69 3.67
C LEU A 149 9.60 -6.58 5.12
N LEU A 150 8.69 -6.15 6.01
CA LEU A 150 8.95 -5.98 7.44
C LEU A 150 8.30 -7.11 8.23
N CYS A 151 9.04 -7.74 9.14
CA CYS A 151 8.56 -8.84 9.98
C CYS A 151 7.35 -8.40 10.83
N SER A 152 6.34 -9.27 10.90
CA SER A 152 5.10 -9.05 11.67
C SER A 152 5.01 -9.87 12.95
N GLN A 153 5.96 -10.78 13.20
CA GLN A 153 5.96 -11.72 14.33
C GLN A 153 6.59 -11.09 15.58
N TRP A 154 5.85 -10.20 16.22
CA TRP A 154 6.27 -9.52 17.44
C TRP A 154 5.67 -10.15 18.69
N TYR A 155 6.47 -10.28 19.74
CA TYR A 155 6.04 -10.73 21.08
C TYR A 155 6.21 -9.59 22.07
N ASP A 156 5.42 -9.56 23.14
CA ASP A 156 5.51 -8.47 24.14
C ASP A 156 6.89 -8.41 24.81
N SER A 157 7.58 -9.55 24.95
CA SER A 157 8.97 -9.63 25.45
C SER A 157 9.97 -8.83 24.59
N SER A 158 9.69 -8.67 23.29
CA SER A 158 10.54 -7.92 22.36
C SER A 158 10.35 -6.40 22.46
N LYS A 159 9.34 -5.91 23.19
CA LYS A 159 8.93 -4.49 23.17
C LYS A 159 10.05 -3.57 23.65
N THR A 160 10.63 -3.88 24.80
CA THR A 160 11.71 -3.09 25.39
C THR A 160 12.90 -2.98 24.44
N ARG A 161 13.29 -4.10 23.79
CA ARG A 161 14.38 -4.14 22.82
C ARG A 161 14.08 -3.28 21.59
N LEU A 162 12.86 -3.36 21.05
CA LEU A 162 12.42 -2.55 19.91
C LEU A 162 12.47 -1.06 20.23
N VAL A 163 11.90 -0.64 21.36
CA VAL A 163 11.85 0.78 21.75
C VAL A 163 13.26 1.33 21.97
N GLN A 164 14.13 0.60 22.66
CA GLN A 164 15.53 0.99 22.85
C GLN A 164 16.28 1.11 21.52
N TRP A 165 16.08 0.16 20.61
CA TRP A 165 16.72 0.19 19.31
C TRP A 165 16.26 1.39 18.47
N ILE A 166 14.95 1.70 18.46
CA ILE A 166 14.42 2.90 17.80
C ILE A 166 15.05 4.17 18.39
N GLY A 167 15.16 4.25 19.73
CA GLY A 167 15.76 5.39 20.41
C GLY A 167 17.24 5.63 20.09
N LYS A 168 17.97 4.61 19.64
CA LYS A 168 19.38 4.73 19.22
C LYS A 168 19.56 5.48 17.90
N TYR A 169 18.56 5.47 17.02
CA TYR A 169 18.65 6.03 15.66
C TYR A 169 17.64 7.16 15.39
N LYS A 170 16.86 7.56 16.40
CA LYS A 170 16.08 8.81 16.37
C LYS A 170 17.00 10.01 16.58
#